data_AF-A0A497M284-F1
#
_entry.id   AF-A0A497M284-F1
#
_cell.length_a   1.000
_cell.length_b   1.000
_cell.length_c   1.000
_cell.angle_alpha   90.00
_cell.angle_beta   90.00
_cell.angle_gamma   90.00
#
_symmetry.space_group_name_H-M   'P 1'
#
loop_
_entity.id
_entity.type
_entity.pdbx_description
1 polymer ?
#
loop_
_entity_poly.entity_id
_entity_poly.type
_entity_poly.pdbx_seq_one_letter_code
_entity_poly.pdbx_strand_id
1 'polypeptide(L)'
;MKKGKTRKLQGIVREIKRTGEFIEDEQGNKWEKCIFTVEITNFSKRIRNEELPEEIKGKKVKLVRYCCFDWHYKIGARKTLEPEETEAVLNGKPTETVFW
;
A
#
# COMPACT_ATOMS: atom_id res chain seq x y z
N MET A 1 -24.06 -11.65 -11.72
CA MET A 1 -23.33 -11.45 -10.45
C MET A 1 -22.88 -10.00 -10.37
N LYS A 2 -23.42 -9.19 -9.45
CA LYS A 2 -22.90 -7.83 -9.24
C LYS A 2 -21.48 -7.98 -8.71
N LYS A 3 -20.46 -7.59 -9.48
CA LYS A 3 -19.06 -7.48 -9.00
C LYS A 3 -19.10 -6.59 -7.76
N GLY A 4 -19.05 -7.18 -6.56
CA GLY A 4 -18.91 -6.44 -5.32
C GLY A 4 -17.70 -5.53 -5.48
N LYS A 5 -17.86 -4.23 -5.21
CA LYS A 5 -16.74 -3.30 -5.29
C LYS A 5 -15.70 -3.76 -4.28
N THR A 6 -14.58 -4.32 -4.75
CA THR A 6 -13.48 -4.73 -3.89
C THR A 6 -13.00 -3.54 -3.07
N ARG A 7 -13.15 -3.63 -1.75
CA ARG A 7 -12.65 -2.62 -0.81
C ARG A 7 -11.13 -2.63 -0.83
N LYS A 8 -10.52 -1.46 -0.94
CA LYS A 8 -9.08 -1.29 -0.88
C LYS A 8 -8.75 -0.27 0.17
N LEU A 9 -7.88 -0.61 1.12
CA LEU A 9 -7.37 0.33 2.10
C LEU A 9 -6.54 1.41 1.41
N GLN A 10 -6.60 2.61 1.96
CA GLN A 10 -5.81 3.75 1.53
C GLN A 10 -5.22 4.44 2.76
N GLY A 11 -4.00 4.92 2.60
CA GLY A 11 -3.31 5.64 3.65
C GLY A 11 -2.38 6.71 3.10
N ILE A 12 -1.69 7.38 4.03
CA ILE A 12 -0.74 8.45 3.76
C ILE A 12 0.67 7.92 3.96
N VAL A 13 1.55 8.15 2.99
CA VAL A 13 2.98 7.82 3.11
C VAL A 13 3.63 8.69 4.18
N ARG A 14 4.22 8.08 5.20
CA ARG A 14 4.95 8.73 6.29
C ARG A 14 6.45 8.60 6.17
N GLU A 15 6.93 7.51 5.58
CA GLU A 15 8.35 7.23 5.40
C GLU A 15 8.54 6.41 4.13
N ILE A 16 9.72 6.53 3.51
CA ILE A 16 10.12 5.71 2.37
C ILE A 16 11.56 5.27 2.61
N LYS A 17 11.76 3.95 2.67
CA LYS A 17 13.06 3.32 2.75
C LYS A 17 13.42 2.69 1.41
N ARG A 18 14.44 3.23 0.76
CA ARG A 18 15.08 2.67 -0.43
C ARG A 18 15.99 1.51 -0.01
N THR A 19 15.85 0.32 -0.62
CA THR A 19 16.64 -0.84 -0.19
C THR A 19 17.94 -1.01 -0.95
N GLY A 20 18.11 -0.34 -2.09
CA GLY A 20 19.22 -0.57 -3.01
C GLY A 20 19.14 -1.90 -3.78
N GLU A 21 18.05 -2.67 -3.65
CA GLU A 21 17.79 -3.86 -4.46
C GLU A 21 17.09 -3.42 -5.75
N PHE A 22 17.57 -3.86 -6.92
CA PHE A 22 17.04 -3.46 -8.22
C PHE A 22 16.60 -4.67 -9.05
N ILE A 23 15.56 -4.48 -9.85
CA ILE A 23 15.18 -5.36 -10.96
C ILE A 23 15.17 -4.55 -12.26
N GLU A 24 15.45 -5.20 -13.39
CA GLU A 24 15.41 -4.59 -14.71
C GLU A 24 14.22 -5.15 -15.48
N ASP A 25 13.47 -4.29 -16.17
CA ASP A 25 12.38 -4.72 -17.05
C ASP A 25 12.87 -4.97 -18.49
N GLU A 26 11.99 -5.49 -19.34
CA GLU A 26 12.32 -5.81 -20.75
C GLU A 26 12.74 -4.57 -21.58
N GLN A 27 12.49 -3.35 -21.07
CA GLN A 27 12.84 -2.09 -21.71
C GLN A 27 14.14 -1.49 -21.16
N GLY A 28 14.80 -2.18 -20.22
CA GLY A 28 16.04 -1.72 -19.58
C GLY A 28 15.83 -0.72 -18.44
N ASN A 29 14.58 -0.51 -17.98
CA ASN A 29 14.35 0.37 -16.84
C ASN A 29 14.75 -0.32 -15.54
N LYS A 30 15.48 0.40 -14.69
CA LYS A 30 15.87 -0.06 -13.35
C LYS A 30 14.81 0.32 -12.32
N TRP A 31 14.20 -0.68 -11.73
CA TRP A 31 13.20 -0.54 -10.70
C TRP A 31 13.80 -0.87 -9.34
N GLU A 32 13.84 0.12 -8.45
CA GLU A 32 14.36 -0.06 -7.10
C GLU A 32 13.26 -0.54 -6.15
N LYS A 33 13.53 -1.58 -5.37
CA LYS A 33 12.65 -2.00 -4.30
C LYS A 33 12.69 -0.99 -3.16
N CYS A 34 11.50 -0.58 -2.75
CA CYS A 34 11.28 0.43 -1.75
C CYS A 34 10.22 -0.04 -0.75
N ILE A 35 10.42 0.32 0.51
CA ILE A 35 9.52 0.00 1.60
C ILE A 35 8.90 1.31 2.08
N PHE A 36 7.60 1.47 1.86
CA PHE A 36 6.82 2.64 2.26
C PHE A 36 6.17 2.37 3.60
N THR A 37 6.40 3.23 4.59
CA THR A 37 5.57 3.25 5.79
C THR A 37 4.32 4.08 5.50
N VAL A 38 3.15 3.44 5.51
CA VAL A 38 1.85 4.03 5.19
C VAL A 38 0.93 3.96 6.41
N GLU A 39 0.41 5.11 6.82
CA GLU A 39 -0.60 5.20 7.86
C GLU A 39 -1.99 5.08 7.24
N ILE A 40 -2.74 4.04 7.60
CA ILE A 40 -4.06 3.76 7.03
C ILE A 40 -5.09 4.77 7.53
N THR A 41 -5.78 5.44 6.61
CA THR A 41 -6.74 6.51 6.94
C THR A 41 -8.17 6.18 6.57
N ASN A 42 -8.40 5.45 5.48
CA ASN A 42 -9.74 5.19 4.95
C ASN A 42 -9.73 4.05 3.91
N PHE A 43 -10.91 3.63 3.44
CA PHE A 43 -11.03 2.90 2.18
C PHE A 43 -10.96 3.85 0.98
N SER A 44 -10.31 3.46 -0.12
CA SER A 44 -10.07 4.28 -1.31
C SER A 44 -11.35 4.71 -2.07
N LYS A 45 -12.45 3.97 -1.91
CA LYS A 45 -13.77 4.33 -2.42
C LYS A 45 -14.75 4.32 -1.25
N ARG A 46 -15.70 5.25 -1.25
CA ARG A 46 -16.84 5.21 -0.32
C ARG A 46 -17.65 3.95 -0.59
N ILE A 47 -17.48 2.95 0.26
CA ILE A 47 -18.37 1.80 0.31
C ILE A 47 -19.46 2.18 1.30
N ARG A 48 -20.71 2.06 0.85
CA ARG A 48 -21.88 2.51 1.61
C ARG A 48 -21.94 1.69 2.90
N ASN A 49 -21.86 2.36 4.05
CA ASN A 49 -21.92 1.79 5.40
C ASN A 49 -20.73 0.93 5.83
N GLU A 50 -19.55 1.11 5.21
CA GLU A 50 -18.34 0.43 5.65
C GLU A 50 -17.39 1.44 6.31
N GLU A 51 -17.35 1.38 7.63
CA GLU A 51 -16.40 2.13 8.44
C GLU A 51 -15.10 1.35 8.58
N LEU A 52 -13.98 2.08 8.69
CA LEU A 52 -12.70 1.46 8.93
C LEU A 52 -12.68 0.96 10.39
N PRO A 53 -12.31 -0.31 10.66
CA PRO A 53 -12.21 -0.80 12.03
C PRO A 53 -11.24 0.05 12.85
N GLU A 54 -11.54 0.28 14.13
CA GLU A 54 -10.76 1.17 15.00
C GLU A 54 -9.30 0.72 15.13
N GLU A 55 -9.07 -0.60 15.18
CA GLU A 55 -7.75 -1.22 15.25
C GLU A 55 -6.92 -1.05 13.96
N ILE A 56 -7.57 -0.72 12.85
CA ILE A 56 -6.92 -0.48 11.55
C ILE A 56 -6.73 1.02 11.31
N LYS A 57 -7.59 1.87 11.85
CA LYS A 57 -7.51 3.32 11.69
C LYS A 57 -6.25 3.88 12.34
N GLY A 58 -5.42 4.55 11.54
CA GLY A 58 -4.12 5.07 11.98
C GLY A 58 -3.03 4.01 12.08
N LYS A 59 -3.31 2.73 11.77
CA LYS A 59 -2.31 1.67 11.77
C LYS A 59 -1.24 1.99 10.72
N LYS A 60 0.03 1.89 11.12
CA LYS A 60 1.16 2.02 10.21
C LYS A 60 1.54 0.65 9.66
N VAL A 61 1.56 0.53 8.34
CA VAL A 61 1.99 -0.67 7.64
C VAL A 61 3.16 -0.34 6.71
N LYS A 62 4.04 -1.30 6.50
CA LYS A 62 5.11 -1.28 5.51
C LYS A 62 4.58 -1.90 4.22
N LEU A 63 4.76 -1.21 3.10
CA LEU A 63 4.39 -1.65 1.77
C LEU A 63 5.62 -1.74 0.87
N VAL A 64 5.83 -2.91 0.27
CA VAL A 64 6.90 -3.12 -0.70
C VAL A 64 6.42 -2.70 -2.08
N ARG A 65 7.16 -1.80 -2.73
CA ARG A 65 6.92 -1.38 -4.11
C ARG A 65 8.22 -1.23 -4.86
N TYR A 66 8.17 -1.47 -6.16
CA TYR A 66 9.26 -1.18 -7.08
C TYR A 66 9.04 0.21 -7.67
N CYS A 67 10.05 1.07 -7.59
CA CYS A 67 10.00 2.47 -7.98
C CYS A 67 11.10 2.76 -9.01
N CYS A 68 10.71 3.28 -10.17
CA CYS A 68 11.64 3.62 -11.25
C CYS A 68 11.95 5.13 -11.29
N PHE A 69 10.93 5.97 -11.11
CA PHE A 69 11.04 7.42 -11.27
C PHE A 69 10.84 8.20 -9.97
N ASP A 70 11.39 9.41 -9.90
CA ASP A 70 11.40 10.23 -8.68
C ASP A 70 10.02 10.58 -8.12
N TRP A 71 9.01 10.68 -8.98
CA TRP A 71 7.64 10.98 -8.57
C TRP A 71 7.03 9.93 -7.65
N HIS A 72 7.61 8.72 -7.59
CA HIS A 72 7.20 7.69 -6.64
C HIS A 72 7.58 8.02 -5.18
N TYR A 73 8.58 8.88 -4.95
CA TYR A 73 9.20 9.09 -3.64
C TYR A 73 8.60 10.28 -2.86
N LYS A 74 7.27 10.37 -2.80
CA LYS A 74 6.59 11.51 -2.18
C LYS A 74 6.00 11.18 -0.80
N ILE A 75 6.59 11.75 0.25
CA ILE A 75 6.00 11.79 1.60
C ILE A 75 4.68 12.59 1.56
N GLY A 76 3.68 12.13 2.31
CA GLY A 76 2.34 12.74 2.34
C GLY A 76 1.44 12.35 1.17
N ALA A 77 1.95 11.63 0.17
CA ALA A 77 1.13 11.11 -0.91
C ALA A 77 0.17 10.02 -0.40
N ARG A 78 -0.98 9.89 -1.07
CA ARG A 78 -1.90 8.77 -0.81
C ARG A 78 -1.41 7.52 -1.52
N LYS A 79 -1.42 6.39 -0.81
CA LYS A 79 -1.19 5.05 -1.37
C LYS A 79 -2.39 4.18 -1.09
N THR A 80 -2.85 3.49 -2.12
CA THR A 80 -3.92 2.49 -2.05
C THR A 80 -3.27 1.12 -2.07
N LEU A 81 -3.67 0.26 -1.15
CA LEU A 81 -3.23 -1.13 -1.08
C LEU A 81 -3.92 -1.93 -2.19
N GLU A 82 -3.29 -3.01 -2.63
CA GLU A 82 -3.98 -3.99 -3.47
C GLU A 82 -5.06 -4.75 -2.68
N PRO A 83 -6.03 -5.40 -3.35
CA PRO A 83 -7.08 -6.17 -2.68
C PRO A 83 -6.52 -7.20 -1.68
N GLU A 84 -5.50 -7.94 -2.09
CA GLU A 84 -4.91 -9.03 -1.31
C GLU A 84 -4.18 -8.45 -0.08
N GLU A 85 -3.48 -7.33 -0.26
CA GLU A 85 -2.83 -6.60 0.84
C GLU A 85 -3.86 -5.98 1.80
N THR A 86 -4.99 -5.51 1.27
CA THR A 86 -6.11 -5.01 2.08
C THR A 86 -6.64 -6.10 2.98
N GLU A 87 -6.96 -7.27 2.43
CA GLU A 87 -7.46 -8.39 3.22
C GLU A 87 -6.40 -8.92 4.20
N ALA A 88 -5.11 -8.92 3.82
CA ALA A 88 -4.01 -9.25 4.72
C ALA A 88 -3.97 -8.34 5.97
N VAL A 89 -4.06 -7.02 5.77
CA VAL A 89 -4.07 -6.04 6.88
C VAL A 89 -5.32 -6.19 7.75
N LEU A 90 -6.50 -6.33 7.13
CA LEU A 90 -7.77 -6.49 7.85
C LEU A 90 -7.81 -7.78 8.68
N ASN A 91 -7.22 -8.87 8.18
CA ASN A 91 -7.17 -10.14 8.89
C ASN A 91 -5.97 -10.28 9.84
N GLY A 92 -5.12 -9.26 9.94
CA GLY A 92 -3.92 -9.32 10.79
C GLY A 92 -2.89 -10.36 10.33
N LYS A 93 -2.83 -10.68 9.03
CA LYS A 93 -1.90 -11.64 8.43
C LYS A 93 -0.90 -10.94 7.50
N PRO A 94 0.34 -10.69 7.94
CA PRO A 94 1.38 -10.11 7.08
C PRO A 94 1.66 -10.95 5.84
N THR A 95 2.10 -10.30 4.77
CA THR A 95 2.58 -10.92 3.53
C THR A 95 3.94 -10.37 3.16
N GLU A 96 4.53 -10.88 2.08
CA GLU A 96 5.80 -10.38 1.55
C GLU A 96 5.72 -8.92 1.06
N THR A 97 4.53 -8.45 0.69
CA THR A 97 4.34 -7.10 0.13
C THR A 97 3.69 -6.13 1.11
N VAL A 98 3.03 -6.60 2.18
CA VAL A 98 2.50 -5.76 3.26
C VAL A 98 2.71 -6.38 4.65
N PHE A 99 3.29 -5.62 5.58
CA PHE A 99 3.59 -6.07 6.94
C PHE A 99 3.62 -4.87 7.92
N TRP A 100 3.83 -5.06 9.22
CA TRP A 100 3.94 -3.97 10.20
C TRP A 100 5.10 -4.23 11.17
#